data_AF-A0A1I7KTP9-F1
#
_entry.id   AF-A0A1I7KTP9-F1
#
_cell.length_a   1.000
_cell.length_b   1.000
_cell.length_c   1.000
_cell.angle_alpha   90.00
_cell.angle_beta   90.00
_cell.angle_gamma   90.00
#
_symmetry.space_group_name_H-M   'P 1'
#
loop_
_entity.id
_entity.type
_entity.pdbx_description
1 polymer ?
#
loop_
_entity_poly.entity_id
_entity_poly.type
_entity_poly.pdbx_seq_one_letter_code
_entity_poly.pdbx_strand_id
1 'polypeptide(L)'
;MKPQEIMVGRIYHDGRVGLREVFEIKGLYVSYRLLAGSVTRQHRLHGVDRTITLAAFAVWAKVELSPVEAHVLLKLQAAKIKLTPEEYIYIVSLLADPTHLPYTDGRYVVYGQKHGSAVAELEKKGVCLRLENGWMAEILALGASLLNTLGAKAASKADHIHAVIDLYSGYTYFVGTLDECKGYVAHEPNESVKIVPA
;
A
#
# COMPACT_ATOMS: atom_id res chain seq x y z
N MET A 1 -7.32 28.36 5.58
CA MET A 1 -6.60 28.53 6.85
C MET A 1 -5.84 29.85 6.79
N LYS A 2 -5.48 30.47 7.92
CA LYS A 2 -4.60 31.64 7.91
C LYS A 2 -3.14 31.18 7.78
N PRO A 3 -2.26 31.91 7.05
CA PRO A 3 -0.84 31.58 6.95
C PRO A 3 -0.15 31.33 8.30
N GLN A 4 -0.55 32.07 9.34
CA GLN A 4 0.03 31.99 10.69
C GLN A 4 -0.34 30.70 11.44
N GLU A 5 -1.35 29.97 10.99
CA GLU A 5 -1.81 28.71 11.60
C GLU A 5 -1.07 27.48 11.04
N ILE A 6 -0.22 27.68 10.01
CA ILE A 6 0.55 26.60 9.40
C ILE A 6 1.81 26.33 10.23
N MET A 7 1.97 25.08 10.65
CA MET A 7 3.07 24.63 11.49
C MET A 7 3.83 23.47 10.84
N VAL A 8 5.12 23.40 11.13
CA VAL A 8 5.98 22.26 10.76
C VAL A 8 5.57 21.01 11.56
N GLY A 9 5.68 19.85 10.93
CA GLY A 9 5.31 18.55 11.50
C GLY A 9 3.80 18.29 11.53
N ARG A 10 3.00 19.11 10.85
CA ARG A 10 1.53 18.97 10.78
C ARG A 10 1.07 18.51 9.41
N ILE A 11 -0.05 17.80 9.41
CA ILE A 11 -0.70 17.28 8.21
C ILE A 11 -1.98 18.07 7.95
N TYR A 12 -2.14 18.54 6.73
CA TYR A 12 -3.28 19.35 6.30
C TYR A 12 -4.08 18.65 5.20
N HIS A 13 -5.40 18.70 5.32
CA HIS A 13 -6.35 18.21 4.31
C HIS A 13 -6.94 19.37 3.52
N ASP A 14 -7.12 19.17 2.21
CA ASP A 14 -7.66 20.17 1.28
C ASP A 14 -9.19 20.17 1.14
N GLY A 15 -9.89 19.37 1.95
CA GLY A 15 -11.34 19.23 1.88
C GLY A 15 -11.84 18.33 0.75
N ARG A 16 -10.94 17.77 -0.08
CA ARG A 16 -11.28 16.77 -1.10
C ARG A 16 -10.56 15.47 -0.81
N VAL A 17 -9.31 15.38 -1.22
CA VAL A 17 -8.52 14.12 -1.18
C VAL A 17 -7.03 14.35 -0.95
N GLY A 18 -6.56 15.60 -0.98
CA GLY A 18 -5.16 15.91 -0.78
C GLY A 18 -4.78 15.93 0.69
N LEU A 19 -3.83 15.10 1.08
CA LEU A 19 -3.17 15.12 2.40
C LEU A 19 -1.74 15.61 2.22
N ARG A 20 -1.36 16.68 2.93
CA ARG A 20 -0.04 17.30 2.78
C ARG A 20 0.62 17.47 4.14
N GLU A 21 1.84 16.97 4.29
CA GLU A 21 2.66 17.17 5.47
C GLU A 21 3.60 18.34 5.26
N VAL A 22 3.64 19.27 6.21
CA VAL A 22 4.61 20.36 6.20
C VAL A 22 5.84 19.94 6.99
N PHE A 23 7.01 19.97 6.36
CA PHE A 23 8.27 19.59 7.02
C PHE A 23 9.25 20.77 7.17
N GLU A 24 9.04 21.88 6.46
CA GLU A 24 9.87 23.08 6.61
C GLU A 24 9.09 24.37 6.31
N ILE A 25 9.38 25.45 7.06
CA ILE A 25 8.93 26.80 6.76
C ILE A 25 10.15 27.73 6.78
N LYS A 26 10.43 28.38 5.65
CA LYS A 26 11.55 29.33 5.46
C LYS A 26 11.00 30.68 5.04
N GLY A 27 10.83 31.59 6.01
CA GLY A 27 10.25 32.91 5.77
C GLY A 27 8.84 32.82 5.20
N LEU A 28 8.65 33.22 3.95
CA LEU A 28 7.36 33.18 3.25
C LEU A 28 7.10 31.87 2.50
N TYR A 29 8.00 30.90 2.58
CA TYR A 29 7.90 29.64 1.85
C TYR A 29 7.67 28.46 2.79
N VAL A 30 6.87 27.51 2.30
CA VAL A 30 6.55 26.24 2.96
C VAL A 30 7.02 25.13 2.07
N SER A 31 7.81 24.22 2.64
CA SER A 31 8.11 22.94 2.01
C SER A 31 7.21 21.86 2.59
N TYR A 32 6.55 21.13 1.70
CA TYR A 32 5.55 20.12 2.04
C TYR A 32 5.70 18.88 1.15
N ARG A 33 5.20 17.76 1.67
CA ARG A 33 5.09 16.48 0.96
C ARG A 33 3.63 16.11 0.75
N LEU A 34 3.28 15.69 -0.46
CA LEU A 34 1.93 15.19 -0.75
C LEU A 34 1.85 13.71 -0.39
N LEU A 35 1.07 13.38 0.64
CA LEU A 35 0.90 12.01 1.16
C LEU A 35 -0.17 11.23 0.39
N ALA A 36 -1.23 11.91 -0.04
CA ALA A 36 -2.28 11.36 -0.89
C ALA A 36 -2.96 12.50 -1.68
N GLY A 37 -3.57 12.19 -2.83
CA GLY A 37 -4.19 13.21 -3.69
C GLY A 37 -5.01 12.65 -4.84
N SER A 38 -5.80 13.52 -5.47
CA SER A 38 -6.62 13.19 -6.65
C SER A 38 -5.74 12.88 -7.85
N VAL A 39 -6.00 11.73 -8.45
CA VAL A 39 -5.42 11.19 -9.68
C VAL A 39 -5.33 12.25 -10.79
N THR A 40 -6.35 13.08 -10.96
CA THR A 40 -6.52 13.86 -12.19
C THR A 40 -5.53 15.01 -12.48
N ARG A 41 -4.64 15.43 -11.57
CA ARG A 41 -3.66 16.52 -11.86
C ARG A 41 -2.28 16.43 -11.19
N GLN A 42 -2.02 15.50 -10.26
CA GLN A 42 -0.83 15.57 -9.37
C GLN A 42 -0.02 14.25 -9.26
N HIS A 43 -0.20 13.31 -10.18
CA HIS A 43 0.36 11.94 -10.11
C HIS A 43 1.87 11.81 -9.91
N ARG A 44 2.68 12.72 -10.45
CA ARG A 44 4.15 12.68 -10.29
C ARG A 44 4.65 13.38 -9.01
N LEU A 45 3.76 13.71 -8.08
CA LEU A 45 4.06 14.61 -6.97
C LEU A 45 3.90 13.96 -5.59
N HIS A 46 3.40 12.72 -5.48
CA HIS A 46 3.29 12.05 -4.18
C HIS A 46 4.69 11.69 -3.66
N GLY A 47 4.95 11.92 -2.39
CA GLY A 47 6.27 11.68 -1.78
C GLY A 47 7.37 12.70 -2.18
N VAL A 48 7.14 13.50 -3.22
CA VAL A 48 8.11 14.51 -3.66
C VAL A 48 7.94 15.79 -2.85
N ASP A 49 9.06 16.25 -2.30
CA ASP A 49 9.15 17.51 -1.58
C ASP A 49 8.89 18.70 -2.51
N ARG A 50 8.01 19.61 -2.09
CA ARG A 50 7.59 20.78 -2.86
C ARG A 50 7.66 22.03 -2.02
N THR A 51 8.08 23.12 -2.64
CA THR A 51 8.12 24.43 -1.99
C THR A 51 7.15 25.37 -2.67
N ILE A 52 6.26 25.99 -1.90
CA ILE A 52 5.35 27.05 -2.35
C ILE A 52 5.30 28.19 -1.35
N THR A 53 4.63 29.30 -1.68
CA THR A 53 4.42 30.36 -0.70
C THR A 53 3.43 29.94 0.39
N LEU A 54 3.66 30.40 1.62
CA LEU A 54 2.81 30.15 2.78
C LEU A 54 1.36 30.60 2.52
N ALA A 55 1.18 31.73 1.83
CA ALA A 55 -0.14 32.20 1.40
C ALA A 55 -0.83 31.22 0.44
N ALA A 56 -0.11 30.69 -0.56
CA ALA A 56 -0.66 29.69 -1.48
C ALA A 56 -1.01 28.37 -0.77
N PHE A 57 -0.16 27.92 0.16
CA PHE A 57 -0.43 26.73 0.95
C PHE A 57 -1.70 26.90 1.81
N ALA A 58 -1.85 28.05 2.47
CA ALA A 58 -2.98 28.35 3.34
C ALA A 58 -4.35 28.39 2.61
N VAL A 59 -4.36 28.65 1.30
CA VAL A 59 -5.57 28.56 0.46
C VAL A 59 -6.05 27.10 0.35
N TRP A 60 -5.12 26.16 0.24
CA TRP A 60 -5.40 24.73 0.16
C TRP A 60 -5.68 24.11 1.52
N ALA A 61 -4.90 24.44 2.55
CA ALA A 61 -5.07 23.92 3.89
C ALA A 61 -6.46 24.32 4.45
N LYS A 62 -7.37 23.34 4.55
CA LYS A 62 -8.71 23.54 5.11
C LYS A 62 -8.76 23.09 6.56
N VAL A 63 -8.17 21.92 6.84
CA VAL A 63 -8.24 21.27 8.15
C VAL A 63 -6.85 20.78 8.51
N GLU A 64 -6.39 21.11 9.71
CA GLU A 64 -5.25 20.44 10.35
C GLU A 64 -5.74 19.11 10.91
N LEU A 65 -4.98 18.04 10.68
CA LEU A 65 -5.29 16.71 11.16
C LEU A 65 -4.29 16.27 12.21
N SER A 66 -4.79 15.57 13.22
CA SER A 66 -3.94 14.75 14.08
C SER A 66 -3.32 13.59 13.28
N PRO A 67 -2.19 13.02 13.73
CA PRO A 67 -1.60 11.85 13.09
C PRO A 67 -2.57 10.66 12.95
N VAL A 68 -3.46 10.49 13.93
CA VAL A 68 -4.48 9.42 13.92
C VAL A 68 -5.52 9.66 12.82
N GLU A 69 -6.05 10.87 12.70
CA GLU A 69 -7.03 11.21 11.65
C GLU A 69 -6.41 11.13 10.26
N ALA A 70 -5.16 11.60 10.10
CA ALA A 70 -4.41 11.47 8.86
C ALA A 70 -4.24 10.01 8.45
N HIS A 71 -3.91 9.13 9.39
CA HIS A 71 -3.80 7.68 9.14
C HIS A 71 -5.12 7.06 8.71
N VAL A 72 -6.24 7.42 9.35
CA VAL A 72 -7.58 6.94 8.97
C VAL A 72 -7.90 7.37 7.54
N LEU A 73 -7.64 8.62 7.17
CA LEU A 73 -7.88 9.10 5.81
C LEU A 73 -6.96 8.41 4.79
N LEU A 74 -5.68 8.17 5.12
CA LEU A 74 -4.77 7.40 4.27
C LEU A 74 -5.29 5.98 4.03
N LYS A 75 -5.83 5.31 5.05
CA LYS A 75 -6.47 3.99 4.90
C LYS A 75 -7.67 4.04 3.97
N LEU A 76 -8.54 5.05 4.14
CA LEU A 76 -9.72 5.22 3.28
C LEU A 76 -9.35 5.55 1.82
N GLN A 77 -8.25 6.28 1.58
CA GLN A 77 -7.74 6.52 0.24
C GLN A 77 -7.11 5.26 -0.36
N ALA A 78 -6.28 4.54 0.41
CA ALA A 78 -5.67 3.30 -0.03
C ALA A 78 -6.71 2.26 -0.46
N ALA A 79 -7.81 2.15 0.29
CA ALA A 79 -8.91 1.23 -0.04
C ALA A 79 -9.61 1.52 -1.39
N LYS A 80 -9.47 2.75 -1.93
CA LYS A 80 -10.03 3.14 -3.23
C LYS A 80 -9.11 2.83 -4.41
N ILE A 81 -7.84 2.47 -4.13
CA ILE A 81 -6.88 2.15 -5.17
C ILE A 81 -7.28 0.82 -5.80
N LYS A 82 -7.61 0.86 -7.10
CA LYS A 82 -7.86 -0.34 -7.89
C LYS A 82 -6.54 -0.87 -8.41
N LEU A 83 -6.27 -2.13 -8.11
CA LEU A 83 -5.07 -2.84 -8.58
C LEU A 83 -5.40 -3.65 -9.84
N THR A 84 -4.51 -3.62 -10.82
CA THR A 84 -4.50 -4.56 -11.93
C THR A 84 -3.96 -5.91 -11.44
N PRO A 85 -4.17 -7.02 -12.18
CA PRO A 85 -3.62 -8.31 -11.80
C PRO A 85 -2.09 -8.30 -11.59
N GLU A 86 -1.34 -7.62 -12.46
CA GLU A 86 0.14 -7.53 -12.36
C GLU A 86 0.59 -6.77 -11.10
N GLU A 87 -0.07 -5.66 -10.78
CA GLU A 87 0.21 -4.88 -9.57
C GLU A 87 -0.14 -5.65 -8.31
N TYR A 88 -1.26 -6.38 -8.34
CA TYR A 88 -1.67 -7.23 -7.23
C TYR A 88 -0.64 -8.33 -6.98
N ILE A 89 -0.18 -9.03 -8.02
CA ILE A 89 0.87 -10.06 -7.91
C ILE A 89 2.14 -9.47 -7.29
N TYR A 90 2.58 -8.29 -7.73
CA TYR A 90 3.75 -7.64 -7.16
C TYR A 90 3.53 -7.24 -5.69
N ILE A 91 2.37 -6.68 -5.34
CA ILE A 91 2.06 -6.34 -3.94
C ILE A 91 2.03 -7.59 -3.06
N VAL A 92 1.45 -8.68 -3.54
CA VAL A 92 1.41 -9.95 -2.80
C VAL A 92 2.82 -10.53 -2.64
N SER A 93 3.70 -10.41 -3.64
CA SER A 93 5.08 -10.86 -3.49
C SER A 93 5.87 -10.05 -2.46
N LEU A 94 5.57 -8.75 -2.30
CA LEU A 94 6.11 -7.95 -1.20
C LEU A 94 5.61 -8.47 0.16
N LEU A 95 4.32 -8.77 0.28
CA LEU A 95 3.72 -9.27 1.53
C LEU A 95 4.18 -10.68 1.93
N ALA A 96 4.75 -11.45 1.00
CA ALA A 96 5.33 -12.76 1.27
C ALA A 96 6.70 -12.67 1.97
N ASP A 97 7.28 -11.47 2.11
CA ASP A 97 8.50 -11.24 2.87
C ASP A 97 8.27 -11.55 4.37
N PRO A 98 9.05 -12.48 4.97
CA PRO A 98 8.84 -12.96 6.34
C PRO A 98 9.25 -11.96 7.42
N THR A 99 9.65 -10.72 7.06
CA THR A 99 10.07 -9.72 8.04
C THR A 99 8.97 -9.34 9.04
N HIS A 100 7.69 -9.70 8.81
CA HIS A 100 6.52 -9.46 9.68
C HIS A 100 6.30 -8.00 10.14
N LEU A 101 7.16 -7.08 9.74
CA LEU A 101 7.10 -5.68 10.11
C LEU A 101 6.13 -4.94 9.18
N PRO A 102 5.26 -4.08 9.73
CA PRO A 102 4.44 -3.18 8.93
C PRO A 102 5.29 -2.39 7.94
N TYR A 103 4.75 -2.13 6.75
CA TYR A 103 5.35 -1.19 5.82
C TYR A 103 5.22 0.23 6.35
N THR A 104 6.29 1.00 6.24
CA THR A 104 6.34 2.41 6.62
C THR A 104 6.61 3.28 5.40
N ASP A 105 6.24 4.56 5.47
CA ASP A 105 6.68 5.56 4.51
C ASP A 105 8.22 5.57 4.45
N GLY A 106 8.79 5.70 3.25
CA GLY A 106 10.24 5.67 3.02
C GLY A 106 10.87 4.27 2.95
N ARG A 107 10.11 3.19 3.16
CA ARG A 107 10.67 1.82 3.08
C ARG A 107 11.05 1.48 1.65
N TYR A 108 12.28 1.03 1.42
CA TYR A 108 12.72 0.57 0.10
C TYR A 108 12.28 -0.87 -0.18
N VAL A 109 11.88 -1.11 -1.43
CA VAL A 109 11.57 -2.43 -1.98
C VAL A 109 12.31 -2.63 -3.29
N VAL A 110 12.73 -3.86 -3.54
CA VAL A 110 13.41 -4.24 -4.78
C VAL A 110 12.39 -4.88 -5.73
N TYR A 111 12.48 -4.56 -7.01
CA TYR A 111 11.69 -5.20 -8.06
C TYR A 111 12.59 -5.69 -9.19
N GLY A 112 12.18 -6.77 -9.87
CA GLY A 112 12.88 -7.27 -11.06
C GLY A 112 12.28 -6.75 -12.36
N GLN A 113 12.91 -7.08 -13.50
CA GLN A 113 12.43 -6.73 -14.85
C GLN A 113 10.95 -7.05 -15.07
N LYS A 114 10.50 -8.22 -14.59
CA LYS A 114 9.12 -8.70 -14.73
C LYS A 114 8.07 -7.82 -14.04
N HIS A 115 8.48 -7.03 -13.04
CA HIS A 115 7.58 -6.16 -12.28
C HIS A 115 7.72 -4.67 -12.65
N GLY A 116 8.59 -4.31 -13.60
CA GLY A 116 8.83 -2.91 -13.95
C GLY A 116 7.58 -2.17 -14.43
N SER A 117 6.71 -2.85 -15.19
CA SER A 117 5.40 -2.31 -15.62
C SER A 117 4.48 -2.04 -14.44
N ALA A 118 4.31 -3.04 -13.56
CA ALA A 118 3.50 -2.93 -12.35
C ALA A 118 3.98 -1.78 -11.44
N VAL A 119 5.28 -1.66 -11.21
CA VAL A 119 5.86 -0.59 -10.38
C VAL A 119 5.65 0.78 -11.01
N ALA A 120 5.74 0.90 -12.35
CA ALA A 120 5.46 2.16 -13.03
C ALA A 120 3.99 2.60 -12.88
N GLU A 121 3.03 1.67 -12.89
CA GLU A 121 1.62 1.99 -12.65
C GLU A 121 1.33 2.30 -11.18
N LEU A 122 1.98 1.60 -10.24
CA LEU A 122 1.92 1.90 -8.81
C LEU A 122 2.51 3.27 -8.48
N GLU A 123 3.57 3.66 -9.18
CA GLU A 123 4.14 5.01 -9.09
C GLU A 123 3.13 6.07 -9.55
N LYS A 124 2.43 5.85 -10.68
CA LYS A 124 1.35 6.75 -11.12
C LYS A 124 0.22 6.85 -10.09
N LYS A 125 -0.06 5.78 -9.35
CA LYS A 125 -1.05 5.75 -8.27
C LYS A 125 -0.54 6.38 -6.96
N GLY A 126 0.74 6.75 -6.91
CA GLY A 126 1.39 7.32 -5.73
C GLY A 126 1.54 6.32 -4.58
N VAL A 127 1.64 5.04 -4.91
CA VAL A 127 1.93 3.95 -3.96
C VAL A 127 3.43 3.90 -3.67
N CYS A 128 4.26 4.14 -4.68
CA CYS A 128 5.71 4.12 -4.56
C CYS A 128 6.36 5.21 -5.43
N LEU A 129 7.65 5.44 -5.24
CA LEU A 129 8.48 6.27 -6.10
C LEU A 129 9.65 5.42 -6.61
N ARG A 130 9.86 5.37 -7.93
CA ARG A 130 11.01 4.63 -8.49
C ARG A 130 12.30 5.42 -8.26
N LEU A 131 13.35 4.72 -7.86
CA LEU A 131 14.68 5.30 -7.69
C LEU A 131 15.47 5.19 -8.99
N GLU A 132 16.42 6.11 -9.19
CA GLU A 132 17.23 6.20 -10.42
C GLU A 132 18.12 4.98 -10.67
N ASN A 133 18.37 4.16 -9.64
CA ASN A 133 19.16 2.93 -9.73
C ASN A 133 18.41 1.73 -10.36
N GLY A 134 17.19 1.93 -10.87
CA GLY A 134 16.53 1.08 -11.85
C GLY A 134 15.78 -0.14 -11.31
N TRP A 135 16.06 -0.60 -10.09
CA TRP A 135 15.45 -1.80 -9.49
C TRP A 135 14.94 -1.60 -8.07
N MET A 136 14.89 -0.36 -7.60
CA MET A 136 14.38 -0.04 -6.28
C MET A 136 13.26 0.97 -6.37
N ALA A 137 12.28 0.79 -5.49
CA ALA A 137 11.23 1.77 -5.28
C ALA A 137 11.11 2.08 -3.78
N GLU A 138 10.84 3.33 -3.47
CA GLU A 138 10.49 3.79 -2.13
C GLU A 138 8.97 3.69 -1.96
N ILE A 139 8.51 3.02 -0.91
CA ILE A 139 7.10 2.95 -0.55
C ILE A 139 6.69 4.28 0.07
N LEU A 140 5.65 4.89 -0.50
CA LEU A 140 5.09 6.15 0.00
C LEU A 140 4.04 5.89 1.09
N ALA A 141 3.68 6.89 1.88
CA ALA A 141 2.68 6.78 2.95
C ALA A 141 1.36 6.12 2.50
N LEU A 142 0.87 6.46 1.30
CA LEU A 142 -0.31 5.84 0.70
C LEU A 142 -0.08 4.35 0.37
N GLY A 143 1.11 4.01 -0.13
CA GLY A 143 1.47 2.63 -0.41
C GLY A 143 1.70 1.78 0.83
N ALA A 144 2.32 2.34 1.87
CA ALA A 144 2.44 1.71 3.17
C ALA A 144 1.05 1.38 3.75
N SER A 145 0.13 2.34 3.70
CA SER A 145 -1.27 2.13 4.09
C SER A 145 -1.96 1.03 3.28
N LEU A 146 -1.75 0.99 1.96
CA LEU A 146 -2.27 -0.05 1.08
C LEU A 146 -1.74 -1.44 1.43
N LEU A 147 -0.42 -1.59 1.52
CA LEU A 147 0.26 -2.84 1.86
C LEU A 147 -0.18 -3.36 3.22
N ASN A 148 -0.21 -2.52 4.24
CA ASN A 148 -0.63 -2.91 5.59
C ASN A 148 -2.11 -3.31 5.63
N THR A 149 -2.97 -2.63 4.86
CA THR A 149 -4.40 -2.99 4.77
C THR A 149 -4.60 -4.34 4.09
N LEU A 150 -3.83 -4.62 3.03
CA LEU A 150 -3.89 -5.90 2.32
C LEU A 150 -3.26 -7.03 3.13
N GLY A 151 -2.14 -6.79 3.80
CA GLY A 151 -1.50 -7.73 4.72
C GLY A 151 -2.41 -8.09 5.89
N ALA A 152 -3.09 -7.13 6.50
CA ALA A 152 -4.06 -7.39 7.56
C ALA A 152 -5.25 -8.22 7.07
N LYS A 153 -5.74 -7.99 5.84
CA LYS A 153 -6.79 -8.82 5.23
C LYS A 153 -6.32 -10.23 4.89
N ALA A 154 -5.07 -10.37 4.45
CA ALA A 154 -4.46 -11.67 4.20
C ALA A 154 -4.31 -12.45 5.51
N ALA A 155 -3.81 -11.80 6.57
CA ALA A 155 -3.72 -12.36 7.92
C ALA A 155 -5.10 -12.73 8.50
N SER A 156 -6.11 -11.85 8.39
CA SER A 156 -7.46 -12.17 8.88
C SER A 156 -8.16 -13.26 8.07
N LYS A 157 -7.80 -13.41 6.79
CA LYS A 157 -8.27 -14.54 5.96
C LYS A 157 -7.49 -15.79 6.28
N ALA A 158 -6.21 -15.71 6.58
CA ALA A 158 -5.40 -16.79 7.13
C ALA A 158 -6.01 -17.30 8.44
N ASP A 159 -6.42 -16.41 9.35
CA ASP A 159 -7.17 -16.76 10.58
C ASP A 159 -8.57 -17.36 10.33
N HIS A 160 -9.07 -17.32 9.09
CA HIS A 160 -10.32 -17.97 8.65
C HIS A 160 -10.10 -19.10 7.62
N ILE A 161 -8.88 -19.28 7.13
CA ILE A 161 -8.46 -20.20 6.06
C ILE A 161 -7.05 -20.71 6.43
N HIS A 162 -6.91 -21.24 7.64
CA HIS A 162 -5.77 -22.05 8.02
C HIS A 162 -6.27 -23.39 8.56
N ALA A 163 -6.83 -24.16 7.64
CA ALA A 163 -6.32 -25.51 7.46
C ALA A 163 -5.70 -25.52 6.05
N VAL A 164 -4.40 -25.25 5.97
CA VAL A 164 -3.62 -25.77 4.83
C VAL A 164 -3.64 -27.28 5.03
N ILE A 165 -4.24 -28.00 4.10
CA ILE A 165 -4.34 -29.46 4.18
C ILE A 165 -3.34 -30.04 3.20
N ASP A 166 -2.43 -30.86 3.72
CA ASP A 166 -1.64 -31.76 2.90
C ASP A 166 -2.51 -32.96 2.51
N LEU A 167 -2.83 -33.08 1.22
CA LEU A 167 -3.53 -34.24 0.68
C LEU A 167 -2.53 -35.22 0.07
N TYR A 168 -2.58 -36.46 0.55
CA TYR A 168 -1.79 -37.56 0.00
C TYR A 168 -2.71 -38.55 -0.73
N SER A 169 -2.45 -38.74 -2.03
CA SER A 169 -3.04 -39.82 -2.84
C SER A 169 -1.90 -40.51 -3.61
N GLY A 170 -1.48 -41.68 -3.12
CA GLY A 170 -0.43 -42.49 -3.74
C GLY A 170 0.90 -41.75 -3.92
N TYR A 171 1.25 -41.41 -5.16
CA TYR A 171 2.50 -40.73 -5.56
C TYR A 171 2.36 -39.22 -5.80
N THR A 172 1.18 -38.66 -5.49
CA THR A 172 0.83 -37.27 -5.83
C THR A 172 0.73 -36.45 -4.56
N TYR A 173 1.38 -35.28 -4.56
CA TYR A 173 1.38 -34.32 -3.47
C TYR A 173 0.72 -33.03 -3.94
N PHE A 174 -0.27 -32.56 -3.19
CA PHE A 174 -0.94 -31.29 -3.44
C PHE A 174 -0.93 -30.42 -2.20
N VAL A 175 -0.53 -29.16 -2.38
CA VAL A 175 -0.58 -28.11 -1.34
C VAL A 175 -1.47 -27.01 -1.86
N GLY A 176 -2.52 -26.73 -1.12
CA GLY A 176 -3.43 -25.64 -1.43
C GLY A 176 -4.34 -25.32 -0.27
N THR A 177 -5.24 -24.38 -0.51
CA THR A 177 -6.28 -23.99 0.46
C THR A 177 -7.38 -25.05 0.54
N LEU A 178 -8.13 -25.06 1.64
CA LEU A 178 -9.26 -25.98 1.84
C LEU A 178 -10.27 -25.96 0.67
N ASP A 179 -10.52 -24.78 0.10
CA ASP A 179 -11.48 -24.63 -1.00
C ASP A 179 -10.91 -25.14 -2.34
N GLU A 180 -9.61 -25.03 -2.56
CA GLU A 180 -8.91 -25.68 -3.68
C GLU A 180 -8.91 -27.20 -3.53
N CYS A 181 -8.73 -27.70 -2.30
CA CYS A 181 -8.76 -29.12 -1.98
C CYS A 181 -10.15 -29.75 -2.14
N LYS A 182 -11.23 -29.04 -1.78
CA LYS A 182 -12.62 -29.52 -1.98
C LYS A 182 -12.96 -29.76 -3.45
N GLY A 183 -12.44 -28.91 -4.35
CA GLY A 183 -12.57 -29.10 -5.80
C GLY A 183 -11.80 -30.33 -6.30
N TYR A 184 -10.65 -30.63 -5.70
CA TYR A 184 -9.80 -31.76 -6.07
C TYR A 184 -10.38 -33.12 -5.59
N VAL A 185 -10.85 -33.20 -4.35
CA VAL A 185 -11.44 -34.42 -3.75
C VAL A 185 -12.73 -34.86 -4.46
N ALA A 186 -13.46 -33.94 -5.10
CA ALA A 186 -14.68 -34.27 -5.84
C ALA A 186 -14.45 -35.07 -7.14
N HIS A 187 -13.20 -35.20 -7.60
CA HIS A 187 -12.85 -35.83 -8.88
C HIS A 187 -12.06 -37.15 -8.76
N GLU A 188 -11.68 -37.57 -7.55
CA GLU A 188 -11.02 -38.86 -7.31
C GLU A 188 -11.96 -39.86 -6.59
N PRO A 189 -11.82 -41.17 -6.84
CA PRO A 189 -12.61 -42.18 -6.12
C PRO A 189 -12.32 -42.14 -4.61
N ASN A 190 -13.37 -42.17 -3.78
CA ASN A 190 -13.39 -41.93 -2.33
C ASN A 190 -12.40 -42.74 -1.46
N GLU A 191 -11.68 -43.71 -2.00
CA GLU A 191 -10.81 -44.63 -1.25
C GLU A 191 -9.32 -44.22 -1.23
N SER A 192 -8.89 -43.23 -2.01
CA SER A 192 -7.46 -42.90 -2.18
C SER A 192 -6.93 -41.72 -1.36
N VAL A 193 -7.77 -40.97 -0.65
CA VAL A 193 -7.36 -39.73 0.03
C VAL A 193 -7.52 -39.81 1.54
N LYS A 194 -6.40 -39.70 2.28
CA LYS A 194 -6.41 -39.46 3.73
C LYS A 194 -6.13 -37.98 3.99
N ILE A 195 -7.09 -37.29 4.60
CA ILE A 195 -6.90 -35.96 5.15
C ILE A 195 -6.13 -36.12 6.46
N VAL A 196 -4.88 -35.66 6.50
CA VAL A 196 -4.10 -35.61 7.74
C VAL A 196 -4.17 -34.17 8.27
N PRO A 197 -4.82 -33.92 9.41
CA PRO A 197 -4.74 -32.61 10.05
C PRO A 197 -3.31 -32.39 10.56
N ALA A 198 -2.78 -31.20 10.33
CA ALA A 198 -1.51 -30.75 10.92
C ALA A 198 -1.62 -30.55 12.44
#